data_AF-A0A9X8CYG2-F1
#
_entry.id   AF-A0A9X8CYG2-F1
#
_cell.length_a   1.000
_cell.length_b   1.000
_cell.length_c   1.000
_cell.angle_alpha   90.00
_cell.angle_beta   90.00
_cell.angle_gamma   90.00
#
_symmetry.space_group_name_H-M   'P 1'
#
loop_
_entity.id
_entity.type
_entity.pdbx_description
1 polymer ?
#
loop_
_entity_poly.entity_id
_entity_poly.type
_entity_poly.pdbx_seq_one_letter_code
_entity_poly.pdbx_strand_id
1 'polypeptide(L)' 'VSVTLDDPSFPATVYARLIEEEDGTHTLIWSRNKPQAV' A
#
# COMPACT_ATOMS: atom_id res chain seq x y z
N VAL A 1 -9.35 -6.17 -3.35
CA VAL A 1 -9.65 -4.76 -3.00
C VAL A 1 -8.34 -4.08 -2.61
N SER A 2 -8.12 -2.83 -3.03
CA SER A 2 -7.00 -2.00 -2.58
C SER A 2 -7.52 -0.69 -2.03
N VAL A 3 -6.82 -0.14 -1.04
CA VAL A 3 -7.12 1.17 -0.44
C VAL A 3 -5.92 2.08 -0.67
N THR A 4 -6.21 3.33 -1.05
CA THR A 4 -5.20 4.38 -1.18
C THR A 4 -5.21 5.24 0.08
N LEU A 5 -4.03 5.51 0.64
CA LEU A 5 -3.84 6.44 1.75
C LEU A 5 -3.16 7.70 1.20
N ASP A 6 -3.97 8.72 0.93
CA ASP A 6 -3.52 10.06 0.52
C ASP A 6 -3.61 10.99 1.72
N ASP A 7 -2.53 11.04 2.52
CA ASP A 7 -2.38 11.95 3.66
C ASP A 7 -1.18 12.88 3.41
N PRO A 8 -1.31 14.22 3.63
CA PRO A 8 -0.25 15.20 3.39
C PRO A 8 1.05 14.98 4.19
N SER A 9 1.01 14.17 5.25
CA SER A 9 2.19 13.80 6.04
C SER A 9 3.10 12.81 5.30
N PHE A 10 2.61 12.12 4.26
CA PHE A 10 3.42 11.21 3.46
C PHE A 10 4.07 11.94 2.27
N PRO A 11 5.38 11.72 2.03
CA PRO A 11 6.08 12.32 0.90
C PRO A 11 5.66 11.74 -0.47
N ALA A 12 4.86 10.67 -0.48
CA ALA A 12 4.27 10.06 -1.68
C ALA A 12 3.07 9.18 -1.27
N THR A 13 2.09 9.02 -2.17
CA THR A 13 0.91 8.16 -1.98
C THR A 13 1.30 6.74 -1.57
N VAL A 14 0.61 6.22 -0.56
CA VAL A 14 0.77 4.86 -0.06
C VAL A 14 -0.41 4.01 -0.52
N TYR A 15 -0.13 2.82 -1.03
CA TYR A 15 -1.15 1.85 -1.43
C TYR A 15 -1.09 0.62 -0.52
N ALA A 16 -2.27 0.10 -0.18
CA ALA A 16 -2.40 -1.13 0.59
C ALA A 16 -3.21 -2.18 -0.19
N ARG A 17 -2.75 -3.43 -0.16
CA ARG A 17 -3.47 -4.58 -0.72
C ARG A 17 -3.52 -5.70 0.30
N LEU A 18 -4.75 -6.15 0.59
CA LEU A 18 -5.00 -7.35 1.39
C LEU A 18 -5.09 -8.56 0.47
N ILE A 19 -4.37 -9.62 0.82
CA ILE A 19 -4.35 -10.91 0.10
C ILE A 19 -4.70 -12.00 1.10
N GLU A 20 -5.61 -12.89 0.70
CA GLU A 20 -5.91 -14.12 1.43
C GLU A 20 -5.06 -15.23 0.83
N GLU A 21 -4.31 -15.93 1.69
CA GLU A 21 -3.42 -17.04 1.31
C GLU A 21 -4.18 -18.37 1.42
N GLU A 22 -3.61 -19.44 0.85
CA GLU A 22 -4.26 -20.77 0.80
C GLU A 22 -4.50 -21.39 2.19
N ASP A 23 -3.77 -20.98 3.23
CA ASP A 23 -3.94 -21.43 4.61
C ASP A 23 -4.98 -20.61 5.41
N GLY A 24 -5.66 -19.66 4.74
CA GLY A 24 -6.63 -18.74 5.34
C GLY A 24 -5.97 -17.56 6.08
N THR A 25 -4.64 -17.44 6.06
CA THR A 25 -3.96 -16.25 6.58
C THR A 25 -4.16 -15.07 5.65
N HIS A 26 -4.07 -13.87 6.22
CA HIS A 26 -4.27 -12.63 5.49
C HIS A 26 -3.00 -11.80 5.52
N THR A 27 -2.44 -11.53 4.35
CA THR A 27 -1.24 -10.71 4.18
C THR A 27 -1.63 -9.31 3.75
N LEU A 28 -1.15 -8.31 4.49
CA LEU A 28 -1.31 -6.90 4.12
C LEU A 28 0.01 -6.38 3.52
N ILE A 29 -0.01 -6.09 2.23
CA ILE A 29 1.13 -5.56 1.50
C ILE A 29 0.99 -4.04 1.36
N TRP A 30 2.01 -3.32 1.83
CA TRP A 30 2.12 -1.88 1.69
C TRP A 30 3.13 -1.54 0.59
N SER A 31 2.77 -0.63 -0.31
CA SER A 31 3.68 -0.13 -1.33
C SER A 31 3.67 1.39 -1.39
N ARG A 32 4.82 1.96 -1.75
CA ARG A 32 4.99 3.39 -2.00
C ARG A 32 5.88 3.57 -3.21
N ASN A 33 5.46 4.42 -4.15
CA ASN A 33 6.33 4.80 -5.26
C ASN A 33 7.46 5.69 -4.72
N LYS A 34 8.68 5.54 -5.25
CA LYS A 34 9.70 6.54 -4.98
C LYS A 34 9.18 7.87 -5.53
N PRO A 35 9.21 8.98 -4.75
CA PRO A 35 8.91 10.27 -5.33
C PRO A 35 9.83 10.44 -6.53
N GLN A 36 9.24 10.73 -7.69
CA GLN A 36 10.01 11.01 -8.90
C GLN A 36 10.91 12.20 -8.53
N ALA A 37 12.22 11.95 -8.43
CA ALA A 37 13.17 13.02 -8.16
C ALA A 37 13.02 14.03 -9.29
N VAL A 38 12.64 15.26 -8.91
CA VAL A 38 12.57 16.41 -9.80
C VAL A 38 13.95 16.83 -10.27
#